data_AF-A0A9W9ZD51-F1
#
_entry.id   AF-A0A9W9ZD51-F1
#
_cell.length_a   1.000
_cell.length_b   1.000
_cell.length_c   1.000
_cell.angle_alpha   90.00
_cell.angle_beta   90.00
_cell.angle_gamma   90.00
#
_symmetry.space_group_name_H-M   'P 1'
#
loop_
_entity.id
_entity.type
_entity.pdbx_description
1 polymer ?
#
loop_
_entity_poly.entity_id
_entity_poly.type
_entity_poly.pdbx_seq_one_letter_code
_entity_poly.pdbx_strand_id
1 'polypeptide(L)' 'MASDEAERMEDLDYADDLALLSHRLQDRSKLKMEELKDAGEKEGLRVNADKTKLMKVITTQEGGVTIGQEMIEEE' A
#
# COMPACT_ATOMS: atom_id res chain seq x y z
N MET A 1 27.59 15.82 -32.96
CA MET A 1 28.18 15.57 -31.63
C MET A 1 27.03 15.37 -30.67
N ALA A 2 27.18 14.38 -29.80
CA ALA A 2 26.13 13.64 -29.13
C ALA A 2 25.21 14.50 -28.26
N SER A 3 23.95 14.07 -28.26
CA SER A 3 22.93 14.26 -27.26
C SER A 3 23.45 13.89 -25.87
N ASP A 4 23.64 14.87 -25.00
CA ASP A 4 23.84 14.70 -23.57
C ASP A 4 23.21 15.90 -22.86
N GLU A 5 21.93 15.77 -22.57
CA GLU A 5 21.26 16.38 -21.39
C GLU A 5 19.82 15.84 -21.28
N ALA A 6 19.61 14.57 -21.64
CA ALA A 6 18.44 13.79 -21.27
C ALA A 6 18.54 13.28 -19.82
N GLU A 7 19.31 13.97 -18.98
CA GLU A 7 19.79 13.49 -17.68
C GLU A 7 19.44 14.45 -16.54
N ARG A 8 18.33 15.20 -16.70
CA ARG A 8 17.55 15.66 -15.54
C ARG A 8 16.39 14.70 -15.35
N MET A 9 16.72 13.53 -14.80
CA MET A 9 15.78 12.72 -14.01
C MET A 9 15.38 13.53 -12.78
N GLU A 10 14.59 14.59 -12.97
CA GLU A 10 14.02 15.42 -11.90
C GLU A 10 12.60 14.99 -11.50
N ASP A 11 12.04 13.96 -12.13
CA ASP A 11 10.89 13.23 -11.59
C ASP A 11 11.42 12.20 -10.59
N LEU A 12 11.82 12.69 -9.41
CA LEU A 12 11.72 11.88 -8.21
C LEU A 12 10.23 11.81 -7.86
N ASP A 13 9.47 11.05 -8.64
CA ASP A 13 8.09 10.70 -8.32
C ASP A 13 8.12 10.02 -6.95
N TYR A 14 7.65 10.74 -5.93
CA TYR A 14 7.39 10.20 -4.60
C TYR A 14 6.67 8.87 -4.77
N ALA A 15 7.28 7.76 -4.33
CA ALA A 15 6.69 6.44 -4.54
C ALA A 15 5.23 6.41 -4.06
N ASP A 16 4.31 6.00 -4.94
CA ASP A 16 2.90 5.74 -4.59
C ASP A 16 2.74 4.52 -3.65
N ASP A 17 3.83 3.82 -3.37
CA ASP A 17 3.86 2.63 -2.53
C ASP A 17 3.92 3.02 -1.03
N LEU A 18 2.88 2.62 -0.30
CA LEU A 18 2.75 2.83 1.14
C LEU A 18 2.84 1.50 1.89
N ALA A 19 3.66 1.45 2.95
CA ALA A 19 3.73 0.30 3.86
C ALA A 19 3.09 0.63 5.22
N LEU A 20 2.12 -0.18 5.66
CA LEU A 20 1.50 -0.06 6.98
C LEU A 20 1.99 -1.16 7.93
N LEU A 21 2.67 -0.76 9.00
CA LEU A 21 3.16 -1.67 10.04
C LEU A 21 2.17 -1.72 11.22
N SER A 22 1.84 -2.94 11.66
CA SER A 22 0.99 -3.18 12.83
C SER A 22 1.42 -4.44 13.58
N HIS A 23 1.39 -4.38 14.91
CA HIS A 23 1.55 -5.55 15.78
C HIS A 23 0.25 -6.34 16.00
N ARG A 24 -0.89 -5.83 15.51
CA ARG A 24 -2.21 -6.46 15.65
C ARG A 24 -2.94 -6.45 14.32
N LEU A 25 -3.16 -7.63 13.74
CA LEU A 25 -3.81 -7.78 12.45
C LEU A 25 -5.32 -7.61 12.53
N GLN A 26 -5.99 -8.19 13.52
CA GLN A 26 -7.44 -8.43 13.41
C GLN A 26 -8.31 -7.16 13.36
N ASP A 27 -8.17 -6.23 14.30
CA ASP A 27 -9.09 -5.08 14.37
C ASP A 27 -8.45 -3.78 13.86
N ARG A 28 -7.17 -3.56 14.18
CA ARG A 28 -6.50 -2.28 13.86
C ARG A 28 -6.02 -2.18 12.42
N SER A 29 -5.66 -3.30 11.78
CA SER A 29 -5.17 -3.23 10.40
C SER A 29 -6.32 -3.04 9.41
N LYS A 30 -7.48 -3.67 9.66
CA LYS A 30 -8.70 -3.47 8.87
C LYS A 30 -9.20 -2.03 8.94
N LEU A 31 -9.32 -1.49 10.15
CA LEU A 31 -9.74 -0.10 10.36
C LEU A 31 -8.79 0.89 9.64
N LYS A 32 -7.48 0.66 9.75
CA LYS A 32 -6.48 1.48 9.04
C LYS A 32 -6.56 1.35 7.52
N MET A 33 -6.89 0.18 6.99
CA MET A 33 -7.06 0.01 5.54
C MET A 33 -8.33 0.68 5.02
N GLU A 34 -9.42 0.66 5.79
CA GLU A 34 -10.63 1.43 5.47
C GLU A 34 -10.35 2.93 5.51
N GLU A 35 -9.68 3.42 6.56
CA GLU A 35 -9.27 4.82 6.66
C GLU A 35 -8.35 5.24 5.50
N LEU A 36 -7.40 4.38 5.11
CA LEU A 36 -6.50 4.62 3.98
C LEU A 36 -7.28 4.71 2.67
N LYS A 37 -8.20 3.76 2.43
CA LYS A 37 -9.05 3.76 1.24
C LYS A 37 -9.86 5.05 1.17
N ASP A 38 -10.53 5.43 2.26
CA ASP A 38 -11.39 6.61 2.31
C ASP A 38 -10.58 7.92 2.17
N ALA A 39 -9.37 7.97 2.72
CA ALA A 39 -8.45 9.09 2.52
C ALA A 39 -7.98 9.17 1.06
N GLY A 40 -7.60 8.05 0.45
CA GLY A 40 -7.22 7.98 -0.96
C GLY A 40 -8.36 8.45 -1.87
N GLU A 41 -9.59 7.95 -1.63
CA GLU A 41 -10.77 8.33 -2.42
C GLU A 41 -11.07 9.82 -2.35
N LYS A 42 -10.86 10.48 -1.20
CA LYS A 42 -11.01 11.94 -1.06
C LYS A 42 -10.02 12.73 -1.89
N GLU A 43 -8.82 12.19 -2.10
CA GLU A 43 -7.77 12.78 -2.93
C GLU A 43 -7.84 12.31 -4.40
N GLY A 44 -8.85 11.51 -4.77
CA GLY A 44 -9.01 10.97 -6.12
C GLY A 44 -8.09 9.78 -6.44
N LEU A 45 -7.45 9.19 -5.43
CA LEU A 45 -6.61 8.00 -5.53
C LEU A 45 -7.41 6.72 -5.22
N ARG A 46 -6.97 5.60 -5.80
CA ARG A 46 -7.55 4.28 -5.52
C ARG A 46 -6.45 3.29 -5.16
N VAL A 47 -6.61 2.62 -4.02
CA VAL A 47 -5.72 1.52 -3.64
C VAL A 47 -6.00 0.30 -4.52
N ASN A 48 -4.94 -0.27 -5.09
CA ASN A 48 -5.03 -1.49 -5.89
C ASN A 48 -4.82 -2.71 -5.00
N ALA A 49 -5.87 -3.49 -4.77
CA ALA A 49 -5.82 -4.65 -3.89
C ALA A 49 -4.90 -5.76 -4.42
N ASP A 50 -4.88 -5.99 -5.73
CA ASP A 50 -4.05 -7.03 -6.37
C ASP A 50 -2.55 -6.76 -6.18
N LYS A 51 -2.15 -5.48 -6.24
CA LYS A 51 -0.77 -5.03 -6.00
C LYS A 51 -0.41 -4.93 -4.52
N THR A 52 -1.40 -4.77 -3.64
CA THR A 52 -1.17 -4.71 -2.21
C THR A 52 -0.93 -6.11 -1.66
N LYS A 53 0.10 -6.29 -0.84
CA LYS A 53 0.44 -7.58 -0.22
C LYS A 53 0.44 -7.48 1.30
N LEU A 54 0.03 -8.55 1.96
CA LEU A 54 0.09 -8.71 3.41
C LEU A 54 1.31 -9.54 3.78
N MET A 55 2.27 -8.91 4.46
CA MET A 55 3.45 -9.60 5.00
C MET A 55 3.31 -9.86 6.50
N LYS A 56 3.60 -11.09 6.93
CA LYS A 56 3.61 -11.50 8.34
C LYS A 56 5.03 -11.78 8.82
N VAL A 57 5.62 -10.81 9.47
CA VAL A 57 7.00 -10.91 10.00
C VAL A 57 6.97 -11.19 11.50
N ILE A 58 7.53 -12.34 11.93
CA ILE A 58 7.70 -12.73 13.33
C ILE A 58 6.36 -12.67 14.10
N THR A 59 5.31 -13.28 13.53
CA THR A 59 3.99 -13.37 14.16
C THR A 59 3.35 -14.72 13.94
N THR A 60 2.61 -15.20 14.93
CA THR A 60 1.75 -16.40 14.84
C THR A 60 0.27 -16.03 14.69
N GLN A 61 -0.04 -14.73 14.52
CA GLN A 61 -1.42 -14.28 14.36
C GLN A 61 -1.96 -14.74 13.00
N GLU A 62 -3.03 -15.55 13.05
CA GLU A 62 -3.81 -15.92 11.89
C GLU A 62 -4.85 -14.85 11.55
N GLY A 63 -5.22 -14.80 10.27
CA GLY A 63 -6.20 -13.87 9.73
C GLY A 63 -5.68 -13.08 8.53
N GLY A 64 -6.61 -12.62 7.71
CA GLY A 64 -6.36 -11.79 6.54
C GLY A 64 -6.83 -10.34 6.75
N VAL A 65 -6.39 -9.48 5.83
CA VAL A 65 -6.76 -8.07 5.76
C VAL A 65 -7.52 -7.82 4.47
N THR A 66 -8.48 -6.91 4.51
CA THR A 66 -9.31 -6.54 3.36
C THR A 66 -9.18 -5.06 3.06
N ILE A 67 -9.35 -4.70 1.79
CA ILE A 67 -9.54 -3.32 1.32
C ILE A 67 -10.95 -3.24 0.77
N GLY A 68 -11.86 -2.60 1.50
CA GLY A 68 -13.29 -2.69 1.22
C GLY A 68 -13.77 -4.15 1.29
N GLN A 69 -14.16 -4.71 0.14
CA GLN A 69 -14.65 -6.10 0.03
C GLN A 69 -13.59 -7.07 -0.53
N GLU A 70 -12.41 -6.58 -0.92
CA GLU A 70 -11.36 -7.35 -1.57
C GLU A 70 -10.36 -7.87 -0.52
N MET A 71 -10.04 -9.17 -0.57
CA MET A 71 -9.03 -9.79 0.31
C MET A 71 -7.63 -9.55 -0.25
N ILE A 72 -6.73 -9.07 0.62
CA ILE A 72 -5.32 -8.88 0.27
C ILE A 72 -4.62 -10.24 0.24
N GLU A 73 -3.80 -10.48 -0.78
CA GLU A 73 -2.96 -11.67 -0.88
C GLU A 73 -1.82 -11.62 0.16
N GLU A 74 -1.57 -12.76 0.82
CA GLU A 74 -0.42 -12.94 1.70
C GLU A 74 0.82 -13.33 0.90
N GLU A 75 1.95 -12.71 1.20
CA GLU A 75 3.27 -13.02 0.63
C GLU A 75 4.14 -13.86 1.57
#